data_AF-A0A0B0EQ39-F1
#
_entry.id   AF-A0A0B0EQ39-F1
#
_cell.length_a   1.000
_cell.length_b   1.000
_cell.length_c   1.000
_cell.angle_alpha   90.00
_cell.angle_beta   90.00
_cell.angle_gamma   90.00
#
_symmetry.space_group_name_H-M   'P 1'
#
loop_
_entity.id
_entity.type
_entity.pdbx_description
1 polymer ?
#
loop_
_entity_poly.entity_id
_entity_poly.type
_entity_poly.pdbx_seq_one_letter_code
_entity_poly.pdbx_strand_id
1 'polypeptide(L)'
;MIKLLYFRKKILFLFILVVGFTAISKPGLAYVIHDDGWDGPGQNSWSMSYYFGTMTPDLAPVDVKSTLVSALSVWSSVVDITFTETISANQNNAIDFSFVTGNHGDGYPLNPGGALAHGFFPAPPNPETIGGDVHFNDNYLWEIGNSLGALPLILNGLRSMK
;
A
#
# COMPACT_ATOMS: atom_id res chain seq x y z
N MET A 1 17.22 1.12 -25.64
CA MET A 1 17.23 -0.08 -24.78
C MET A 1 17.46 0.22 -23.27
N ILE A 2 18.01 1.38 -22.89
CA ILE A 2 18.24 1.78 -21.48
C ILE A 2 16.98 2.35 -20.78
N LYS A 3 16.00 2.89 -21.52
CA LYS A 3 14.73 3.40 -20.96
C LYS A 3 13.77 2.31 -20.45
N LEU A 4 13.85 1.09 -21.01
CA LEU A 4 12.98 -0.04 -20.65
C LEU A 4 13.33 -0.64 -19.26
N LEU A 5 14.60 -0.55 -18.86
CA LEU A 5 15.06 -0.93 -17.51
C LEU A 5 14.68 0.11 -16.44
N TYR A 6 14.37 1.34 -16.86
CA TYR A 6 14.07 2.46 -15.96
C TYR A 6 12.62 2.46 -15.46
N PHE A 7 11.72 1.75 -16.16
CA PHE A 7 10.28 1.71 -15.85
C PHE A 7 9.92 0.50 -14.95
N ARG A 8 10.54 -0.67 -15.17
CA ARG A 8 10.30 -1.90 -14.38
C ARG A 8 10.66 -1.80 -12.89
N LYS A 9 11.45 -0.79 -12.50
CA LYS A 9 11.82 -0.54 -11.09
C LYS A 9 10.92 0.47 -10.37
N LYS A 10 10.04 1.20 -11.08
CA LYS A 10 9.19 2.24 -10.44
C LYS A 10 7.96 1.67 -9.75
N ILE A 11 7.42 0.55 -10.21
CA ILE A 11 6.38 -0.20 -9.45
C ILE A 11 7.00 -0.92 -8.24
N LEU A 12 8.30 -1.25 -8.26
CA LEU A 12 9.00 -1.70 -7.05
C LEU A 12 9.14 -0.58 -6.01
N PHE A 13 8.98 0.68 -6.42
CA PHE A 13 8.94 1.85 -5.53
C PHE A 13 7.53 2.17 -5.00
N LEU A 14 6.49 1.49 -5.49
CA LEU A 14 5.08 1.65 -5.08
C LEU A 14 4.86 1.43 -3.57
N PHE A 15 5.78 0.71 -2.90
CA PHE A 15 5.66 0.32 -1.50
C PHE A 15 6.52 1.13 -0.51
N ILE A 16 7.46 1.95 -1.00
CA ILE A 16 8.52 2.51 -0.12
C ILE A 16 8.10 3.82 0.55
N LEU A 17 7.12 4.55 0.02
CA LEU A 17 6.80 5.90 0.50
C LEU A 17 5.55 6.00 1.40
N VAL A 18 4.72 4.95 1.48
CA VAL A 18 3.51 4.96 2.34
C VAL A 18 3.77 4.31 3.70
N VAL A 19 4.76 3.43 3.82
CA VAL A 19 5.27 2.89 5.08
C VAL A 19 6.67 2.38 4.73
N GLY A 20 7.72 2.74 5.46
CA GLY A 20 9.04 2.16 5.22
C GLY A 20 8.99 0.63 5.36
N PHE A 21 8.86 -0.10 4.25
CA PHE A 21 8.73 -1.55 4.21
C PHE A 21 10.04 -2.24 3.92
N THR A 22 10.32 -3.28 4.70
CA THR A 22 10.99 -4.46 4.18
C THR A 22 9.92 -5.34 3.54
N ALA A 23 9.83 -5.36 2.20
CA ALA A 23 9.15 -6.46 1.54
C ALA A 23 9.82 -7.76 1.99
N ILE A 24 9.10 -8.65 2.67
CA ILE A 24 9.57 -10.03 2.84
C ILE A 24 9.32 -10.71 1.48
N SER A 25 10.14 -10.38 0.48
CA SER A 25 10.36 -11.33 -0.60
C SER A 25 10.94 -12.57 0.06
N LYS A 26 10.28 -13.72 -0.02
CA LYS A 26 10.94 -15.00 0.29
C LYS A 26 12.28 -15.01 -0.45
N PRO A 27 13.43 -15.05 0.25
CA PRO A 27 14.72 -15.06 -0.43
C PRO A 27 14.79 -16.35 -1.27
N GLY A 28 14.84 -16.21 -2.59
CA GLY A 28 14.99 -17.32 -3.53
C GLY A 28 13.97 -17.42 -4.66
N LEU A 29 12.92 -16.59 -4.69
CA LEU A 29 11.98 -16.56 -5.82
C LEU A 29 12.27 -15.37 -6.73
N ALA A 30 12.89 -15.64 -7.88
CA ALA A 30 12.89 -14.69 -8.99
C ALA A 30 11.47 -14.64 -9.57
N TYR A 31 10.73 -13.56 -9.30
CA TYR A 31 9.45 -13.34 -9.96
C TYR A 31 9.71 -12.78 -11.36
N VAL A 32 9.36 -13.56 -12.38
CA VAL A 32 9.19 -13.07 -13.75
C VAL A 32 7.77 -12.52 -13.82
N ILE A 33 7.63 -11.19 -13.86
CA ILE A 33 6.33 -10.55 -14.09
C ILE A 33 5.95 -10.81 -15.56
N HIS A 34 4.91 -11.62 -15.77
CA HIS A 34 4.39 -12.03 -17.08
C HIS A 34 3.18 -11.19 -17.53
N ASP A 35 2.99 -10.02 -16.93
CA ASP A 35 1.83 -9.19 -17.17
C ASP A 35 2.21 -7.71 -17.23
N ASP A 36 1.39 -6.97 -17.93
CA ASP A 36 1.47 -5.54 -18.16
C ASP A 36 0.89 -4.76 -16.95
N GLY A 37 0.12 -5.42 -16.05
CA GLY A 37 -0.47 -4.78 -14.86
C GLY A 37 -1.62 -3.83 -15.21
N TRP A 38 -2.09 -3.03 -14.25
CA TRP A 38 -3.25 -2.14 -14.45
C TRP A 38 -3.07 -1.05 -15.51
N ASP A 39 -1.83 -0.65 -15.83
CA ASP A 39 -1.53 0.41 -16.81
C ASP A 39 -1.14 -0.11 -18.21
N GLY A 40 -1.21 -1.42 -18.44
CA GLY A 40 -0.81 -2.00 -19.72
C GLY A 40 0.72 -2.01 -19.89
N PRO A 41 1.29 -2.10 -21.11
CA PRO A 41 2.74 -2.23 -21.35
C PRO A 41 3.58 -0.99 -20.92
N GLY A 42 2.98 -0.06 -20.17
CA GLY A 42 3.52 1.20 -19.68
C GLY A 42 3.32 2.35 -20.66
N GLN A 43 3.06 3.55 -20.10
CA GLN A 43 2.91 4.88 -20.76
C GLN A 43 1.48 5.41 -21.00
N ASN A 44 0.43 4.74 -20.51
CA ASN A 44 -0.93 5.26 -20.58
C ASN A 44 -1.33 5.94 -19.26
N SER A 45 -2.17 6.99 -19.34
CA SER A 45 -2.90 7.48 -18.19
C SER A 45 -3.81 6.36 -17.69
N TRP A 46 -3.84 6.11 -16.39
CA TRP A 46 -4.67 5.08 -15.80
C TRP A 46 -5.51 5.65 -14.66
N SER A 47 -6.68 5.05 -14.44
CA SER A 47 -7.61 5.45 -13.39
C SER A 47 -7.85 4.28 -12.48
N MET A 48 -7.83 4.55 -11.18
CA MET A 48 -8.02 3.56 -10.14
C MET A 48 -8.99 4.07 -9.09
N SER A 49 -9.68 3.13 -8.44
CA SER A 49 -10.44 3.45 -7.24
C SER A 49 -9.68 3.11 -5.95
N TYR A 50 -10.08 3.70 -4.84
CA TYR A 50 -9.62 3.28 -3.51
C TYR A 50 -10.77 3.25 -2.52
N TYR A 51 -10.69 2.34 -1.56
CA TYR A 51 -11.68 2.17 -0.50
C TYR A 51 -11.02 2.28 0.87
N PHE A 52 -11.72 2.93 1.79
CA PHE A 52 -11.34 2.94 3.21
C PHE A 52 -12.06 1.83 3.94
N GLY A 53 -11.33 0.75 4.22
CA GLY A 53 -11.80 -0.36 5.05
C GLY A 53 -11.75 -0.04 6.54
N THR A 54 -11.39 -1.04 7.34
CA THR A 54 -11.28 -0.89 8.79
C THR A 54 -10.22 0.16 9.12
N MET A 55 -10.53 1.13 9.98
CA MET A 55 -9.59 2.15 10.45
C MET A 55 -9.11 1.79 11.86
N THR A 56 -7.87 2.18 12.19
CA THR A 56 -7.33 2.03 13.56
C THR A 56 -8.14 2.84 14.57
N PRO A 57 -8.35 2.34 15.80
CA PRO A 57 -8.94 3.11 16.89
C PRO A 57 -7.98 4.15 17.49
N ASP A 58 -6.70 4.11 17.15
CA ASP A 58 -5.67 4.99 17.73
C ASP A 58 -5.78 6.45 17.27
N LEU A 59 -6.41 6.67 16.12
CA LEU A 59 -6.50 7.96 15.44
C LEU A 59 -7.94 8.25 15.01
N ALA A 60 -8.30 9.53 14.88
CA ALA A 60 -9.59 9.87 14.32
C ALA A 60 -9.66 9.40 12.85
N PRO A 61 -10.76 8.76 12.40
CA PRO A 61 -10.86 8.25 11.04
C PRO A 61 -10.62 9.31 9.96
N VAL A 62 -10.98 10.56 10.21
CA VAL A 62 -10.72 11.69 9.31
C VAL A 62 -9.23 11.95 9.10
N ASP A 63 -8.42 11.78 10.15
CA ASP A 63 -6.98 12.01 10.10
C ASP A 63 -6.28 10.86 9.36
N VAL A 64 -6.71 9.63 9.59
CA VAL A 64 -6.23 8.45 8.83
C VAL A 64 -6.55 8.60 7.35
N LYS A 65 -7.81 8.89 7.01
CA LYS A 65 -8.25 9.08 5.61
C LYS A 65 -7.50 10.21 4.93
N SER A 66 -7.39 11.38 5.56
CA SER A 66 -6.67 12.53 4.97
C SER A 66 -5.19 12.22 4.75
N THR A 67 -4.56 11.45 5.64
CA THR A 67 -3.18 10.99 5.49
C THR A 67 -3.02 10.04 4.29
N LEU A 68 -3.93 9.06 4.15
CA LEU A 68 -3.94 8.14 3.01
C LEU A 68 -4.18 8.88 1.69
N VAL A 69 -5.14 9.80 1.61
CA VAL A 69 -5.37 10.64 0.42
C VAL A 69 -4.14 11.48 0.09
N SER A 70 -3.50 12.08 1.10
CA SER A 70 -2.28 12.86 0.88
C SER A 70 -1.16 11.99 0.29
N ALA A 71 -1.01 10.75 0.77
CA ALA A 71 -0.06 9.80 0.20
C ALA A 71 -0.39 9.48 -1.28
N LEU A 72 -1.66 9.22 -1.61
CA LEU A 72 -2.10 9.03 -3.00
C LEU A 72 -1.83 10.26 -3.87
N SER A 73 -2.03 11.46 -3.34
CA SER A 73 -1.77 12.71 -4.06
C SER A 73 -0.28 12.93 -4.36
N VAL A 74 0.62 12.51 -3.46
CA VAL A 74 2.06 12.55 -3.73
C VAL A 74 2.38 11.65 -4.93
N TRP A 75 1.77 10.49 -5.02
CA TRP A 75 1.94 9.58 -6.16
C TRP A 75 1.40 10.16 -7.47
N SER A 76 0.16 10.66 -7.49
CA SER A 76 -0.43 11.24 -8.70
C SER A 76 0.28 12.49 -9.21
N SER A 77 1.13 13.11 -8.38
CA SER A 77 1.98 14.23 -8.82
C SER A 77 3.18 13.83 -9.69
N VAL A 78 3.58 12.55 -9.67
CA VAL A 78 4.81 12.07 -10.34
C VAL A 78 4.57 10.94 -11.36
N VAL A 79 3.37 10.38 -11.40
CA VAL A 79 2.92 9.43 -12.42
C VAL A 79 1.54 9.82 -12.94
N ASP A 80 1.23 9.50 -14.20
CA ASP A 80 -0.06 9.82 -14.83
C ASP A 80 -1.15 8.84 -14.35
N ILE A 81 -1.63 9.07 -13.13
CA ILE A 81 -2.70 8.31 -12.49
C ILE A 81 -3.76 9.23 -11.90
N THR A 82 -5.03 8.84 -12.04
CA THR A 82 -6.14 9.37 -11.24
C THR A 82 -6.62 8.37 -10.20
N PHE A 83 -6.72 8.81 -8.93
CA PHE A 83 -7.32 8.04 -7.84
C PHE A 83 -8.73 8.56 -7.54
N THR A 84 -9.71 7.67 -7.39
CA THR A 84 -11.11 8.02 -7.06
C THR A 84 -11.59 7.22 -5.86
N GLU A 85 -12.11 7.87 -4.81
CA GLU A 85 -12.72 7.16 -3.68
C GLU A 85 -13.96 6.37 -4.15
N THR A 86 -14.10 5.13 -3.67
CA THR A 86 -15.32 4.33 -3.81
C THR A 86 -15.93 4.03 -2.44
N ILE A 87 -17.23 3.74 -2.42
CA ILE A 87 -17.98 3.34 -1.20
C ILE A 87 -18.07 1.82 -1.04
N SER A 88 -17.48 1.05 -1.95
CA SER A 88 -17.55 -0.41 -1.99
C SER A 88 -16.15 -1.01 -1.97
N ALA A 89 -15.93 -1.96 -1.08
CA ALA A 89 -14.73 -2.79 -1.01
C ALA A 89 -14.65 -3.77 -2.19
N ASN A 90 -13.49 -4.41 -2.36
CA ASN A 90 -13.26 -5.51 -3.28
C ASN A 90 -13.74 -5.18 -4.71
N GLN A 91 -13.31 -4.03 -5.23
CA GLN A 91 -13.56 -3.66 -6.62
C GLN A 91 -12.34 -4.05 -7.47
N ASN A 92 -12.56 -4.32 -8.75
CA ASN A 92 -11.45 -4.55 -9.66
C ASN A 92 -10.67 -3.25 -9.88
N ASN A 93 -9.34 -3.35 -10.01
CA ASN A 93 -8.47 -2.18 -10.20
C ASN A 93 -8.69 -1.15 -9.08
N ALA A 94 -8.64 -1.62 -7.84
CA ALA A 94 -8.85 -0.80 -6.65
C ALA A 94 -7.85 -1.15 -5.54
N ILE A 95 -7.61 -0.19 -4.65
CA ILE A 95 -6.87 -0.43 -3.41
C ILE A 95 -7.84 -0.37 -2.24
N ASP A 96 -7.94 -1.45 -1.48
CA ASP A 96 -8.57 -1.44 -0.17
C ASP A 96 -7.50 -1.19 0.92
N PHE A 97 -7.68 -0.12 1.71
CA PHE A 97 -6.84 0.16 2.87
C PHE A 97 -7.51 -0.34 4.14
N SER A 98 -6.88 -1.27 4.86
CA SER A 98 -7.46 -1.86 6.08
C SER A 98 -6.46 -1.98 7.22
N PHE A 99 -6.87 -1.64 8.44
CA PHE A 99 -6.15 -1.93 9.68
C PHE A 99 -6.70 -3.23 10.29
N VAL A 100 -5.83 -4.21 10.47
CA VAL A 100 -6.21 -5.60 10.81
C VAL A 100 -5.21 -6.24 11.77
N THR A 101 -5.64 -7.29 12.47
CA THR A 101 -4.80 -8.08 13.38
C THR A 101 -4.94 -9.57 13.09
N GLY A 102 -3.89 -10.34 13.42
CA GLY A 102 -3.88 -11.79 13.33
C GLY A 102 -4.20 -12.29 11.92
N ASN A 103 -4.90 -13.42 11.83
CA ASN A 103 -5.41 -13.94 10.57
C ASN A 103 -6.63 -13.12 10.11
N HIS A 104 -6.52 -12.52 8.94
CA HIS A 104 -7.53 -11.64 8.35
C HIS A 104 -7.94 -12.05 6.92
N GLY A 105 -7.78 -13.35 6.60
CA GLY A 105 -8.40 -13.96 5.41
C GLY A 105 -7.55 -13.99 4.14
N ASP A 106 -6.37 -13.39 4.13
CA ASP A 106 -5.46 -13.36 2.98
C ASP A 106 -4.30 -14.37 3.07
N GLY A 107 -4.19 -15.11 4.18
CA GLY A 107 -3.14 -16.08 4.42
C GLY A 107 -1.82 -15.49 4.92
N TYR A 108 -1.73 -14.19 5.16
CA TYR A 108 -0.54 -13.49 5.65
C TYR A 108 -0.81 -12.80 7.00
N PRO A 109 -0.93 -13.55 8.12
CA PRO A 109 -1.38 -12.97 9.38
C PRO A 109 -0.42 -11.88 9.93
N LEU A 110 -1.00 -10.78 10.42
CA LEU A 110 -0.27 -9.67 11.04
C LEU A 110 -0.30 -9.82 12.57
N ASN A 111 0.79 -10.32 13.14
CA ASN A 111 0.91 -10.62 14.58
C ASN A 111 1.66 -9.51 15.35
N PRO A 112 1.48 -9.41 16.68
CA PRO A 112 2.33 -8.58 17.52
C PRO A 112 3.82 -8.90 17.32
N GLY A 113 4.67 -7.88 17.23
CA GLY A 113 6.11 -8.04 16.97
C GLY A 113 6.45 -8.47 15.53
N GLY A 114 5.45 -8.61 14.66
CA GLY A 114 5.62 -8.91 13.24
C GLY A 114 5.77 -7.65 12.38
N ALA A 115 5.50 -7.80 11.08
CA ALA A 115 5.52 -6.68 10.14
C ALA A 115 4.49 -5.61 10.53
N LEU A 116 4.79 -4.34 10.25
CA LEU A 116 3.90 -3.21 10.54
C LEU A 116 2.70 -3.14 9.60
N ALA A 117 2.80 -3.79 8.45
CA ALA A 117 1.79 -3.84 7.42
C ALA A 117 2.17 -4.96 6.41
N HIS A 118 1.33 -5.22 5.42
CA HIS A 118 1.73 -5.75 4.09
C HIS A 118 0.89 -5.13 2.98
N GLY A 119 1.20 -5.45 1.73
CA GLY A 119 0.27 -5.22 0.63
C GLY A 119 0.62 -6.07 -0.59
N PHE A 120 -0.25 -6.01 -1.59
CA PHE A 120 -0.26 -6.92 -2.71
C PHE A 120 0.04 -6.18 -4.01
N PHE A 121 0.90 -6.76 -4.85
CA PHE A 121 1.14 -6.20 -6.19
C PHE A 121 -0.14 -6.28 -7.04
N PRO A 122 -0.45 -5.25 -7.85
CA PRO A 122 -1.64 -5.16 -8.71
C PRO A 122 -1.55 -6.00 -10.00
N ALA A 123 -0.80 -7.09 -9.95
CA ALA A 123 -0.51 -7.97 -11.07
C ALA A 123 -0.30 -9.39 -10.56
N PRO A 124 -0.34 -10.41 -11.44
CA PRO A 124 0.02 -11.77 -11.07
C PRO A 124 1.32 -11.82 -10.24
N PRO A 125 1.36 -12.63 -9.16
CA PRO A 125 0.43 -13.73 -8.88
C PRO A 125 -0.85 -13.35 -8.10
N ASN A 126 -1.05 -12.08 -7.72
CA ASN A 126 -2.22 -11.71 -6.92
C ASN A 126 -3.44 -11.56 -7.83
N PRO A 127 -4.55 -12.29 -7.59
CA PRO A 127 -5.78 -12.08 -8.34
C PRO A 127 -6.49 -10.80 -7.88
N GLU A 128 -7.33 -10.25 -8.73
CA GLU A 128 -8.39 -9.35 -8.24
C GLU A 128 -9.29 -10.14 -7.27
N THR A 129 -9.74 -9.54 -6.17
CA THR A 129 -9.67 -8.11 -5.85
C THR A 129 -8.58 -7.75 -4.85
N ILE A 130 -7.72 -8.70 -4.46
CA ILE A 130 -6.67 -8.45 -3.45
C ILE A 130 -5.44 -7.75 -4.04
N GLY A 131 -5.24 -7.84 -5.36
CA GLY A 131 -4.16 -7.13 -6.04
C GLY A 131 -4.25 -5.62 -5.79
N GLY A 132 -3.21 -5.04 -5.21
CA GLY A 132 -3.15 -3.61 -4.86
C GLY A 132 -3.48 -3.30 -3.40
N ASP A 133 -4.18 -4.18 -2.69
CA ASP A 133 -4.62 -3.94 -1.30
C ASP A 133 -3.46 -3.71 -0.34
N VAL A 134 -3.72 -2.91 0.71
CA VAL A 134 -2.75 -2.56 1.74
C VAL A 134 -3.35 -2.79 3.12
N HIS A 135 -2.71 -3.65 3.91
CA HIS A 135 -3.11 -3.98 5.27
C HIS A 135 -2.10 -3.44 6.28
N PHE A 136 -2.57 -2.67 7.26
CA PHE A 136 -1.79 -2.15 8.38
C PHE A 136 -2.01 -3.02 9.62
N ASN A 137 -0.94 -3.34 10.34
CA ASN A 137 -1.00 -4.17 11.53
C ASN A 137 -1.48 -3.37 12.73
N ASP A 138 -2.70 -3.62 13.18
CA ASP A 138 -3.36 -2.88 14.26
C ASP A 138 -3.02 -3.42 15.68
N ASN A 139 -2.00 -4.28 15.80
CA ASN A 139 -1.47 -4.75 17.11
C ASN A 139 -0.56 -3.71 17.80
N TYR A 140 -0.62 -2.46 17.38
CA TYR A 140 0.55 -1.63 17.19
C TYR A 140 0.02 -0.19 17.15
N LEU A 141 0.52 0.71 18.00
CA LEU A 141 -0.11 2.03 18.19
C LEU A 141 0.25 3.05 17.10
N TRP A 142 -0.71 3.49 16.29
CA TRP A 142 -0.43 4.42 15.18
C TRP A 142 -0.45 5.89 15.58
N GLU A 143 0.51 6.67 15.08
CA GLU A 143 0.52 8.14 15.21
C GLU A 143 0.70 8.84 13.87
N ILE A 144 0.35 10.14 13.82
CA ILE A 144 0.62 11.02 12.68
C ILE A 144 1.72 12.01 13.08
N GLY A 145 2.82 12.02 12.32
CA GLY A 145 3.96 12.88 12.59
C GLY A 145 4.98 12.21 13.52
N ASN A 146 5.41 12.91 14.57
CA ASN A 146 6.47 12.43 15.49
C ASN A 146 6.22 12.97 16.91
N SER A 147 4.98 12.89 17.38
CA SER A 147 4.58 13.46 18.67
C SER A 147 5.08 12.64 19.87
N LEU A 148 5.46 11.39 19.64
CA LEU A 148 5.87 10.44 20.69
C LEU A 148 7.39 10.24 20.77
N GLY A 149 8.18 10.99 19.98
CA GLY A 149 9.62 11.20 20.18
C GLY A 149 10.55 10.03 19.81
N ALA A 150 10.04 8.96 19.18
CA ALA A 150 10.83 7.83 18.72
C ALA A 150 11.15 7.97 17.21
N LEU A 151 12.31 8.58 16.90
CA LEU A 151 12.97 8.69 15.57
C LEU A 151 12.05 9.06 14.36
N PRO A 152 12.35 10.16 13.65
CA PRO A 152 11.42 10.83 12.75
C PRO A 152 11.02 9.96 11.54
N LEU A 153 9.73 9.58 11.46
CA LEU A 153 9.08 9.29 10.18
C LEU A 153 8.03 10.38 9.91
N ILE A 154 8.51 11.49 9.36
CA ILE A 154 7.70 12.64 8.94
C ILE A 154 6.75 12.19 7.83
N LEU A 155 5.43 12.36 8.05
CA LEU A 155 4.36 12.47 7.04
C LEU A 155 4.70 11.81 5.68
N ASN A 156 4.95 10.50 5.75
CA ASN A 156 5.15 9.52 4.67
C ASN A 156 4.93 8.14 5.31
N GLY A 157 3.80 8.02 6.00
CA GLY A 157 3.35 6.75 6.51
C GLY A 157 3.01 6.71 7.97
N LEU A 158 1.82 6.20 8.21
CA LEU A 158 1.43 5.44 9.37
C LEU A 158 2.63 4.57 9.80
N ARG A 159 3.02 4.63 11.09
CA ARG A 159 3.77 3.56 11.77
C ARG A 159 3.28 3.38 13.20
N SER A 160 3.52 2.18 13.70
CA SER A 160 3.14 1.82 15.04
C SER A 160 4.24 1.98 16.09
N MET A 161 3.84 2.22 17.33
CA MET A 161 4.71 2.16 18.49
C MET A 161 4.81 0.73 19.03
N LYS A 162 6.00 0.41 19.53
CA LYS A 162 6.23 -0.73 20.41
C LYS A 162 5.53 -0.55 21.75
#